data_AF-J9GEZ5-F1
#
_entry.id   AF-J9GEZ5-F1
#
_cell.length_a   1.000
_cell.length_b   1.000
_cell.length_c   1.000
_cell.angle_alpha   90.00
_cell.angle_beta   90.00
_cell.angle_gamma   90.00
#
_symmetry.space_group_name_H-M   'P 1'
#
loop_
_entity.id
_entity.type
_entity.pdbx_description
1 polymer ?
#
loop_
_entity_poly.entity_id
_entity_poly.type
_entity_poly.pdbx_seq_one_letter_code
_entity_poly.pdbx_strand_id
1 'polypeptide(L)'
;MGTLGCINDMLQRDKENRELRKRNWERLSDTYHRLLDTGKSTDLSHVTLEKMEDIRRKTLEKEKLDKAIYFKTMLYLALGLALILLLGWLLVGCNSRPSAMHRENGWYHVVNPNEDNLSLEPIVTVKDFVALRMDSDGHGTCVIVGRISKHKQKKWAYETEKAIGGEIAFVLDDSVITRPTVNARIESGAFQISALRGCDLKSIYTQIRKEK
;
A
#
# COMPACT_ATOMS: atom_id res chain seq x y z
N MET A 1 -29.65 -113.14 16.46
CA MET A 1 -29.03 -111.96 17.10
C MET A 1 -29.17 -110.79 16.14
N GLY A 2 -30.09 -109.85 16.35
CA GLY A 2 -30.20 -108.69 15.45
C GLY A 2 -31.62 -108.12 15.41
N THR A 3 -31.86 -107.09 16.21
CA THR A 3 -32.95 -106.08 16.12
C THR A 3 -32.95 -105.24 17.40
N LEU A 4 -32.91 -105.88 18.58
CA LEU A 4 -32.86 -105.20 19.89
C LEU A 4 -31.62 -104.30 20.08
N GLY A 5 -30.45 -104.71 19.57
CA GLY A 5 -29.23 -103.89 19.64
C GLY A 5 -29.33 -102.60 18.82
N CYS A 6 -29.93 -102.65 17.62
CA CYS A 6 -30.15 -101.46 16.78
C CYS A 6 -31.20 -100.52 17.37
N ILE A 7 -32.27 -101.06 17.97
CA ILE A 7 -33.30 -100.25 18.64
C ILE A 7 -32.71 -99.53 19.86
N ASN A 8 -31.91 -100.23 20.66
CA ASN A 8 -31.26 -99.63 21.83
C ASN A 8 -30.24 -98.55 21.43
N ASP A 9 -29.46 -98.79 20.38
CA ASP A 9 -28.54 -97.79 19.81
C ASP A 9 -29.27 -96.57 19.24
N MET A 10 -30.41 -96.77 18.57
CA MET A 10 -31.27 -95.67 18.11
C MET A 10 -31.84 -94.85 19.26
N LEU A 11 -32.34 -95.50 20.31
CA LEU A 11 -32.88 -94.83 21.50
C LEU A 11 -31.79 -94.04 22.24
N GLN A 12 -30.57 -94.58 22.30
CA GLN A 12 -29.44 -93.92 22.92
C GLN A 12 -29.01 -92.68 22.11
N ARG A 13 -28.91 -92.79 20.78
CA ARG A 13 -28.66 -91.64 19.90
C ARG A 13 -29.74 -90.58 19.97
N ASP A 14 -31.02 -90.97 20.11
CA ASP A 14 -32.10 -90.00 20.23
C ASP A 14 -32.04 -89.26 21.58
N LYS A 15 -31.63 -89.95 22.65
CA LYS A 15 -31.37 -89.33 23.96
C LYS A 15 -30.21 -88.34 23.89
N GLU A 16 -29.08 -88.74 23.30
CA GLU A 16 -27.93 -87.86 23.08
C GLU A 16 -28.30 -86.63 22.24
N ASN A 17 -29.09 -86.80 21.18
CA ASN A 17 -29.56 -85.70 20.34
C ASN A 17 -30.55 -84.76 21.05
N ARG A 18 -31.35 -85.24 22.01
CA ARG A 18 -32.16 -84.37 22.87
C ARG A 18 -31.29 -83.55 23.82
N GLU A 19 -30.28 -84.17 24.42
CA GLU A 19 -29.35 -83.48 25.32
C GLU A 19 -28.49 -82.44 24.58
N LEU A 20 -28.08 -82.74 23.34
CA LEU A 20 -27.38 -81.79 22.48
C LEU A 20 -28.24 -80.58 22.11
N ARG A 21 -29.53 -80.78 21.81
CA ARG A 21 -30.47 -79.68 21.57
C ARG A 21 -30.61 -78.78 22.80
N LYS A 22 -30.68 -79.39 23.99
CA LYS A 22 -30.76 -78.65 25.26
C LYS A 22 -29.50 -77.81 25.51
N ARG A 23 -28.30 -78.40 25.38
CA ARG A 23 -27.02 -77.67 25.55
C ARG A 23 -26.77 -76.61 24.48
N ASN A 24 -27.27 -76.81 23.27
CA ASN A 24 -27.17 -75.79 22.23
C ASN A 24 -28.09 -74.60 22.54
N TRP A 25 -29.32 -74.87 22.99
CA TRP A 25 -30.25 -73.83 23.41
C TRP A 25 -29.70 -73.03 24.61
N GLU A 26 -29.11 -73.70 25.61
CA GLU A 26 -28.47 -73.04 26.75
C GLU A 26 -27.32 -72.12 26.31
N ARG A 27 -26.46 -72.57 25.40
CA ARG A 27 -25.38 -71.73 24.83
C ARG A 27 -25.91 -70.55 24.02
N LEU A 28 -26.97 -70.76 23.24
CA LEU A 28 -27.61 -69.69 22.47
C LEU A 28 -28.24 -68.65 23.42
N SER A 29 -28.91 -69.11 24.47
CA SER A 29 -29.52 -68.25 25.48
C SER A 29 -28.46 -67.46 26.26
N ASP A 30 -27.35 -68.10 26.65
CA ASP A 30 -26.24 -67.42 27.32
C ASP A 30 -25.57 -66.39 26.41
N THR A 31 -25.35 -66.75 25.15
CA THR A 31 -24.82 -65.82 24.13
C THR A 31 -25.78 -64.65 23.93
N TYR A 32 -27.08 -64.91 23.85
CA TYR A 32 -28.11 -63.87 23.73
C TYR A 32 -28.12 -62.94 24.94
N HIS A 33 -28.09 -63.48 26.17
CA HIS A 33 -28.03 -62.66 27.38
C HIS A 33 -26.72 -61.87 27.48
N ARG A 34 -25.58 -62.46 27.14
CA ARG A 34 -24.30 -61.73 27.04
C ARG A 34 -24.35 -60.61 26.03
N LEU A 35 -24.95 -60.80 24.86
CA LEU A 35 -25.10 -59.75 23.86
C LEU A 35 -26.02 -58.63 24.33
N LEU A 36 -27.13 -58.97 25.00
CA LEU A 36 -28.01 -57.98 25.61
C LEU A 36 -27.31 -57.20 26.73
N ASP A 37 -26.51 -57.86 27.56
CA ASP A 37 -25.79 -57.23 28.67
C ASP A 37 -24.58 -56.42 28.17
N THR A 38 -23.92 -56.87 27.10
CA THR A 38 -22.89 -56.11 26.38
C THR A 38 -23.51 -54.88 25.72
N GLY A 39 -24.72 -55.00 25.15
CA GLY A 39 -25.50 -53.89 24.60
C GLY A 39 -26.02 -52.90 25.64
N LYS A 40 -26.22 -53.36 26.88
CA LYS A 40 -26.58 -52.51 28.03
C LYS A 40 -25.36 -51.83 28.68
N SER A 41 -24.20 -52.49 28.69
CA SER A 41 -22.94 -51.96 29.23
C SER A 41 -22.15 -51.13 28.22
N THR A 42 -22.37 -51.32 26.92
CA THR A 42 -22.19 -50.27 25.89
C THR A 42 -23.31 -49.26 26.01
N ASP A 43 -23.37 -48.67 27.19
CA ASP A 43 -24.27 -47.59 27.50
C ASP A 43 -23.92 -46.41 26.59
N LEU A 44 -24.73 -46.24 25.54
CA LEU A 44 -24.83 -45.01 24.77
C LEU A 44 -25.25 -43.80 25.65
N SER A 45 -25.31 -43.93 26.98
CA SER A 45 -25.60 -42.84 27.92
C SER A 45 -24.59 -41.70 27.95
N HIS A 46 -23.39 -41.84 27.36
CA HIS A 46 -22.53 -40.65 27.29
C HIS A 46 -23.03 -39.62 26.27
N VAL A 47 -23.88 -40.01 25.31
CA VAL A 47 -24.47 -39.10 24.32
C VAL A 47 -25.99 -39.21 24.35
N THR A 48 -26.60 -38.60 25.36
CA THR A 48 -28.04 -38.33 25.36
C THR A 48 -28.39 -37.40 24.19
N LEU A 49 -29.58 -37.55 23.60
CA LEU A 49 -30.06 -36.75 22.48
C LEU A 49 -30.00 -35.24 22.78
N GLU A 50 -30.28 -34.87 24.05
CA GLU A 50 -30.09 -33.50 24.56
C GLU A 50 -28.64 -33.02 24.50
N LYS A 51 -27.66 -33.84 24.86
CA LYS A 51 -26.22 -33.48 24.75
C LYS A 51 -25.82 -33.30 23.29
N MET A 52 -26.38 -34.07 22.36
CA MET A 52 -26.08 -33.95 20.93
C MET A 52 -26.66 -32.67 20.32
N GLU A 53 -27.86 -32.26 20.74
CA GLU A 53 -28.45 -30.97 20.36
C GLU A 53 -27.69 -29.79 20.99
N ASP A 54 -27.26 -29.91 22.24
CA ASP A 54 -26.44 -28.91 22.92
C ASP A 54 -25.05 -28.75 22.27
N ILE A 55 -24.41 -29.84 21.85
CA ILE A 55 -23.16 -29.81 21.08
C ILE A 55 -23.37 -29.10 19.73
N ARG A 56 -24.47 -29.39 19.02
CA ARG A 56 -24.81 -28.70 17.77
C ARG A 56 -25.05 -27.20 17.97
N ARG A 57 -25.74 -26.83 19.05
CA ARG A 57 -26.01 -25.42 19.37
C ARG A 57 -24.73 -24.68 19.70
N LYS A 58 -23.88 -25.26 20.57
CA LYS A 58 -22.58 -24.72 20.96
C LYS A 58 -21.60 -24.62 19.80
N THR A 59 -21.60 -25.57 18.86
CA THR A 59 -20.75 -25.50 17.66
C THR A 59 -21.18 -24.36 16.74
N LEU A 60 -22.47 -24.16 16.54
CA LEU A 60 -22.99 -23.09 15.68
C LEU A 60 -22.80 -21.70 16.31
N GLU A 61 -22.94 -21.58 17.63
CA GLU A 61 -22.65 -20.34 18.37
C GLU A 61 -21.15 -20.00 18.36
N LYS A 62 -20.28 -21.00 18.55
CA LYS A 62 -18.83 -20.82 18.42
C LYS A 62 -18.45 -20.40 17.01
N GLU A 63 -19.03 -21.00 15.97
CA GLU A 63 -18.73 -20.62 14.59
C GLU A 63 -19.12 -19.16 14.28
N LYS A 64 -20.26 -18.70 14.81
CA LYS A 64 -20.67 -17.28 14.70
C LYS A 64 -19.69 -16.35 15.44
N LEU A 65 -19.27 -16.74 16.63
CA LEU A 65 -18.30 -15.98 17.42
C LEU A 65 -16.92 -15.93 16.74
N ASP A 66 -16.44 -17.07 16.25
CA ASP A 66 -15.17 -17.21 15.55
C ASP A 66 -15.16 -16.42 14.23
N LYS A 67 -16.27 -16.41 13.48
CA LYS A 67 -16.43 -15.56 12.29
C LYS A 67 -16.37 -14.08 12.64
N ALA A 68 -17.01 -13.66 13.72
CA ALA A 68 -16.98 -12.26 14.17
C ALA A 68 -15.56 -11.85 14.62
N ILE A 69 -14.87 -12.69 15.38
CA ILE A 69 -13.48 -12.47 15.81
C ILE A 69 -12.53 -12.44 14.61
N TYR A 70 -12.69 -13.38 13.67
CA TYR A 70 -11.91 -13.43 12.44
C TYR A 70 -12.12 -12.17 11.60
N PHE A 71 -13.37 -11.74 11.40
CA PHE A 71 -13.69 -10.53 10.65
C PHE A 71 -13.08 -9.29 11.30
N LYS A 72 -13.15 -9.18 12.63
CA LYS A 72 -12.57 -8.07 13.38
C LYS A 72 -11.04 -8.06 13.29
N THR A 73 -10.39 -9.22 13.40
CA THR A 73 -8.94 -9.38 13.22
C THR A 73 -8.52 -9.00 11.80
N MET A 74 -9.25 -9.47 10.79
CA MET A 74 -8.99 -9.15 9.39
C MET A 74 -9.17 -7.65 9.10
N LEU A 75 -10.18 -7.01 9.70
CA LEU A 75 -10.40 -5.56 9.62
C LEU A 75 -9.22 -4.78 10.22
N TYR A 76 -8.75 -5.17 11.41
CA TYR A 76 -7.58 -4.54 12.03
C TYR A 76 -6.30 -4.74 11.21
N LEU A 77 -6.09 -5.92 10.63
CA LEU A 77 -4.95 -6.17 9.74
C LEU A 77 -5.03 -5.34 8.46
N ALA A 78 -6.21 -5.23 7.85
CA ALA A 78 -6.43 -4.42 6.65
C ALA A 78 -6.22 -2.92 6.93
N LEU A 79 -6.75 -2.41 8.05
CA LEU A 79 -6.52 -1.03 8.51
C LEU A 79 -5.04 -0.78 8.80
N GLY A 80 -4.36 -1.72 9.45
CA GLY A 80 -2.92 -1.64 9.71
C GLY A 80 -2.10 -1.56 8.43
N LEU A 81 -2.37 -2.43 7.45
CA LEU A 81 -1.70 -2.40 6.14
C LEU A 81 -1.99 -1.11 5.38
N ALA A 82 -3.24 -0.63 5.37
CA ALA A 82 -3.60 0.64 4.75
C ALA A 82 -2.87 1.82 5.41
N LEU A 83 -2.74 1.82 6.73
CA LEU A 83 -2.01 2.84 7.47
C LEU A 83 -0.50 2.79 7.18
N ILE A 84 0.10 1.59 7.08
CA ILE A 84 1.51 1.40 6.70
C ILE A 84 1.76 1.87 5.27
N LEU A 85 0.86 1.59 4.32
CA LEU A 85 0.95 2.09 2.95
C LEU A 85 0.83 3.61 2.90
N LEU A 86 -0.08 4.20 3.69
CA LEU A 86 -0.26 5.64 3.79
C LEU A 86 0.98 6.31 4.42
N LEU A 87 1.54 5.74 5.49
CA LEU A 87 2.79 6.19 6.10
C LEU A 87 3.97 6.01 5.14
N GLY A 88 4.04 4.91 4.40
CA GLY A 88 5.04 4.69 3.36
C GLY A 88 4.95 5.73 2.25
N TRP A 89 3.73 6.09 1.82
CA TRP A 89 3.51 7.17 0.86
C TRP A 89 3.89 8.54 1.44
N LEU A 90 3.61 8.80 2.72
CA LEU A 90 4.05 10.03 3.39
C LEU A 90 5.58 10.10 3.51
N LEU A 91 6.26 8.98 3.76
CA LEU A 91 7.73 8.93 3.90
C LEU A 91 8.45 8.95 2.55
N VAL A 92 7.90 8.31 1.51
CA VAL A 92 8.44 8.35 0.13
C VAL A 92 8.04 9.66 -0.58
N GLY A 93 6.92 10.28 -0.20
CA GLY A 93 6.42 11.54 -0.73
C GLY A 93 7.01 12.80 -0.09
N CYS A 94 7.74 12.68 1.03
CA CYS A 94 8.34 13.81 1.74
C CYS A 94 9.86 13.81 1.65
N ASN A 95 10.39 14.01 0.45
CA ASN A 95 11.61 14.82 0.25
C ASN A 95 11.28 16.22 -0.30
N SER A 96 9.99 16.52 -0.49
CA SER A 96 9.52 17.86 -0.82
C SER A 96 9.46 18.65 0.49
N ARG A 97 10.49 19.48 0.74
CA ARG A 97 10.35 20.59 1.70
C ARG A 97 9.01 21.28 1.42
N PRO A 98 8.23 21.71 2.42
CA PRO A 98 7.11 22.59 2.17
C PRO A 98 7.70 23.93 1.70
N SER A 99 7.99 24.02 0.40
CA SER A 99 8.26 25.30 -0.23
C SER A 99 6.98 26.09 -0.03
N ALA A 100 7.12 27.20 0.69
CA ALA A 100 6.16 28.28 0.76
C ALA A 100 5.44 28.46 -0.58
N MET A 101 4.14 28.82 -0.54
CA MET A 101 3.30 29.27 -1.67
C MET A 101 4.04 29.36 -3.01
N HIS A 102 3.55 28.62 -4.00
CA HIS A 102 4.03 28.67 -5.39
C HIS A 102 4.49 30.08 -5.78
N ARG A 103 5.78 30.22 -6.09
CA ARG A 103 6.39 31.48 -6.52
C ARG A 103 6.04 31.73 -7.97
N GLU A 104 5.72 32.98 -8.32
CA GLU A 104 5.55 33.35 -9.72
C GLU A 104 6.88 33.14 -10.47
N ASN A 105 6.80 32.63 -11.69
CA ASN A 105 7.98 32.37 -12.51
C ASN A 105 8.64 33.70 -12.92
N GLY A 106 9.95 33.82 -12.69
CA GLY A 106 10.61 35.12 -12.83
C GLY A 106 12.02 35.21 -12.27
N TRP A 107 12.54 36.44 -12.28
CA TRP A 107 13.84 36.78 -11.72
C TRP A 107 13.69 37.27 -10.28
N TYR A 108 14.51 36.77 -9.37
CA TYR A 108 14.51 37.08 -7.94
C TYR A 108 15.89 37.52 -7.47
N HIS A 109 15.91 38.28 -6.37
CA HIS A 109 17.15 38.54 -5.65
C HIS A 109 17.55 37.31 -4.82
N VAL A 110 18.84 37.02 -4.77
CA VAL A 110 19.41 36.06 -3.82
C VAL A 110 19.78 36.81 -2.55
N VAL A 111 19.12 36.49 -1.43
CA VAL A 111 19.30 37.22 -0.15
C VAL A 111 20.52 36.72 0.59
N ASN A 112 20.70 35.40 0.64
CA ASN A 112 21.87 34.76 1.22
C ASN A 112 22.34 33.67 0.26
N PRO A 113 23.55 33.74 -0.32
CA PRO A 113 23.98 32.77 -1.32
C PRO A 113 24.20 31.36 -0.77
N ASN A 114 24.43 31.22 0.54
CA ASN A 114 24.71 29.95 1.22
C ASN A 114 23.44 29.22 1.72
N GLU A 115 22.31 29.90 1.71
CA GLU A 115 21.00 29.35 2.04
C GLU A 115 20.15 29.46 0.77
N ASP A 116 19.21 28.55 0.48
CA ASP A 116 18.34 28.67 -0.71
C ASP A 116 17.31 29.83 -0.56
N ASN A 117 17.75 31.00 -0.10
CA ASN A 117 16.91 32.09 0.36
C ASN A 117 16.80 33.16 -0.73
N LEU A 118 15.67 33.13 -1.44
CA LEU A 118 15.29 34.10 -2.45
C LEU A 118 14.37 35.17 -1.87
N SER A 119 14.35 36.36 -2.48
CA SER A 119 13.37 37.39 -2.13
C SER A 119 11.94 36.86 -2.26
N LEU A 120 11.03 37.38 -1.41
CA LEU A 120 9.61 37.03 -1.49
C LEU A 120 8.97 37.55 -2.79
N GLU A 121 9.35 38.76 -3.20
CA GLU A 121 8.86 39.38 -4.43
C GLU A 121 9.84 39.20 -5.59
N PRO A 122 9.34 38.98 -6.82
CA PRO A 122 10.18 38.96 -8.01
C PRO A 122 10.63 40.37 -8.41
N ILE A 123 11.84 40.45 -8.95
CA ILE A 123 12.35 41.60 -9.70
C ILE A 123 11.40 41.86 -10.88
N VAL A 124 11.19 40.83 -11.70
CA VAL A 124 10.30 40.78 -12.88
C VAL A 124 9.82 39.34 -13.10
N THR A 125 8.66 39.19 -13.73
CA THR A 125 8.03 37.89 -14.00
C THR A 125 8.11 37.50 -15.47
N VAL A 126 7.81 36.25 -15.81
CA VAL A 126 7.72 35.78 -17.20
C VAL A 126 6.74 36.61 -18.03
N LYS A 127 5.65 37.09 -17.41
CA LYS A 127 4.64 37.98 -18.02
C LYS A 127 5.23 39.31 -18.48
N ASP A 128 6.35 39.74 -17.90
CA ASP A 128 7.03 40.99 -18.26
C ASP A 128 7.98 40.82 -19.47
N PHE A 129 8.15 39.62 -20.02
CA PHE A 129 9.08 39.34 -21.11
C PHE A 129 8.46 39.67 -22.47
N VAL A 130 9.08 40.56 -23.27
CA VAL A 130 8.59 40.95 -24.60
C VAL A 130 9.24 40.20 -25.75
N ALA A 131 10.46 39.71 -25.58
CA ALA A 131 11.14 38.86 -26.55
C ALA A 131 11.79 37.67 -25.85
N LEU A 132 11.76 36.50 -26.50
CA LEU A 132 12.41 35.28 -26.02
C LEU A 132 12.84 34.43 -27.21
N ARG A 133 14.12 34.06 -27.26
CA ARG A 133 14.68 33.18 -28.29
C ARG A 133 15.74 32.26 -27.70
N MET A 134 15.96 31.12 -28.35
CA MET A 134 17.18 30.35 -28.12
C MET A 134 18.30 30.96 -28.96
N ASP A 135 19.49 31.00 -28.38
CA ASP A 135 20.71 31.51 -28.98
C ASP A 135 21.89 30.60 -28.57
N SER A 136 23.08 30.89 -29.07
CA SER A 136 24.32 30.29 -28.59
C SER A 136 25.18 31.37 -27.95
N ASP A 137 25.75 31.09 -26.77
CA ASP A 137 26.70 31.99 -26.15
C ASP A 137 28.03 32.02 -26.93
N GLY A 138 28.98 32.87 -26.50
CA GLY A 138 30.30 32.99 -27.13
C GLY A 138 31.14 31.71 -27.12
N HIS A 139 30.73 30.69 -26.36
CA HIS A 139 31.38 29.38 -26.28
C HIS A 139 30.60 28.29 -27.05
N GLY A 140 29.51 28.65 -27.73
CA GLY A 140 28.66 27.72 -28.47
C GLY A 140 27.63 26.99 -27.61
N THR A 141 27.51 27.31 -26.32
CA THR A 141 26.52 26.72 -25.42
C THR A 141 25.16 27.30 -25.72
N CYS A 142 24.13 26.45 -25.84
CA CYS A 142 22.77 26.93 -26.03
C CYS A 142 22.29 27.71 -24.79
N VAL A 143 21.68 28.88 -25.02
CA VAL A 143 21.14 29.77 -24.00
C VAL A 143 19.78 30.31 -24.42
N ILE A 144 18.96 30.73 -23.46
CA ILE A 144 17.73 31.48 -23.74
C ILE A 144 18.04 32.95 -23.55
N VAL A 145 17.83 33.77 -24.57
CA VAL A 145 17.99 35.21 -24.51
C VAL A 145 16.61 35.86 -24.54
N GLY A 146 16.40 36.85 -23.69
CA GLY A 146 15.14 37.56 -23.64
C GLY A 146 15.28 39.04 -23.38
N ARG A 147 14.14 39.72 -23.43
CA ARG A 147 14.05 41.16 -23.18
C ARG A 147 12.84 41.49 -22.32
N ILE A 148 13.07 42.30 -21.29
CA ILE A 148 12.05 42.86 -20.40
C ILE A 148 11.25 43.96 -21.13
N SER A 149 9.96 44.07 -20.81
CA SER A 149 9.08 45.11 -21.33
C SER A 149 9.59 46.51 -20.99
N LYS A 150 9.33 47.49 -21.87
CA LYS A 150 9.71 48.89 -21.65
C LYS A 150 9.16 49.44 -20.33
N HIS A 151 7.97 48.99 -19.91
CA HIS A 151 7.34 49.43 -18.66
C HIS A 151 8.08 48.95 -17.41
N LYS A 152 8.73 47.78 -17.46
CA LYS A 152 9.49 47.22 -16.33
C LYS A 152 11.00 47.44 -16.45
N GLN A 153 11.49 47.92 -17.58
CA GLN A 153 12.92 48.13 -17.85
C GLN A 153 13.61 49.04 -16.83
N LYS A 154 12.94 50.10 -16.36
CA LYS A 154 13.47 50.97 -15.28
C LYS A 154 13.59 50.23 -13.95
N LYS A 155 12.59 49.41 -13.59
CA LYS A 155 12.64 48.55 -12.39
C LYS A 155 13.78 47.54 -12.51
N TRP A 156 13.90 46.87 -13.65
CA TRP A 156 14.97 45.93 -13.94
C TRP A 156 16.37 46.55 -13.78
N ALA A 157 16.59 47.74 -14.36
CA ALA A 157 17.86 48.46 -14.21
C ALA A 157 18.16 48.78 -12.75
N TYR A 158 17.18 49.33 -12.02
CA TYR A 158 17.34 49.67 -10.61
C TYR A 158 17.60 48.46 -9.71
N GLU A 159 16.91 47.34 -9.95
CA GLU A 159 17.11 46.13 -9.15
C GLU A 159 18.43 45.41 -9.50
N THR A 160 18.84 45.38 -10.76
CA THR A 160 20.17 44.86 -11.13
C THR A 160 21.31 45.71 -10.57
N GLU A 161 21.13 47.02 -10.47
CA GLU A 161 22.09 47.92 -9.81
C GLU A 161 22.29 47.60 -8.34
N LYS A 162 21.21 47.28 -7.60
CA LYS A 162 21.31 46.84 -6.20
C LYS A 162 22.03 45.50 -6.03
N ALA A 163 21.93 44.63 -7.02
CA ALA A 163 22.50 43.29 -6.98
C ALA A 163 23.97 43.25 -7.44
N ILE A 164 24.61 44.37 -7.78
CA ILE A 164 26.01 44.40 -8.25
C ILE A 164 26.93 43.75 -7.21
N GLY A 165 27.75 42.79 -7.67
CA GLY A 165 28.63 41.99 -6.82
C GLY A 165 27.96 40.78 -6.18
N GLY A 166 26.63 40.65 -6.30
CA GLY A 166 25.83 39.52 -5.84
C GLY A 166 25.27 38.68 -7.00
N GLU A 167 24.32 37.80 -6.67
CA GLU A 167 23.63 36.94 -7.63
C GLU A 167 22.15 37.30 -7.72
N ILE A 168 21.56 37.07 -8.90
CA ILE A 168 20.11 37.00 -9.09
C ILE A 168 19.76 35.61 -9.60
N ALA A 169 18.55 35.13 -9.32
CA ALA A 169 18.11 33.80 -9.70
C ALA A 169 16.93 33.86 -10.66
N PHE A 170 16.94 33.03 -11.71
CA PHE A 170 15.72 32.76 -12.47
C PHE A 170 15.05 31.50 -11.91
N VAL A 171 13.78 31.64 -11.54
CA VAL A 171 12.96 30.58 -10.95
C VAL A 171 11.85 30.20 -11.91
N LEU A 172 11.67 28.90 -12.10
CA LEU A 172 10.59 28.31 -12.89
C LEU A 172 10.04 27.10 -12.14
N ASP A 173 8.73 27.07 -11.92
CA ASP A 173 8.01 26.03 -11.17
C ASP A 173 8.70 25.70 -9.83
N ASP A 174 8.92 26.76 -9.04
CA ASP A 174 9.59 26.73 -7.73
C ASP A 174 11.04 26.20 -7.75
N SER A 175 11.61 25.98 -8.93
CA SER A 175 12.98 25.48 -9.13
C SER A 175 13.90 26.58 -9.65
N VAL A 176 15.09 26.70 -9.07
CA VAL A 176 16.11 27.65 -9.54
C VAL A 176 16.80 27.08 -10.77
N ILE A 177 16.65 27.77 -11.90
CA ILE A 177 17.21 27.35 -13.19
C ILE A 177 18.63 27.87 -13.40
N THR A 178 18.88 29.12 -12.99
CA THR A 178 20.19 29.77 -13.12
C THR A 178 20.41 30.83 -12.05
N ARG A 179 21.69 31.08 -11.70
CA ARG A 179 22.13 32.08 -10.73
C ARG A 179 23.34 32.87 -11.26
N PRO A 180 23.16 33.77 -12.24
CA PRO A 180 24.25 34.62 -12.71
C PRO A 180 24.67 35.67 -11.67
N THR A 181 25.97 35.93 -11.60
CA THR A 181 26.52 37.09 -10.91
C THR A 181 26.18 38.37 -11.66
N VAL A 182 25.75 39.40 -10.95
CA VAL A 182 25.45 40.71 -11.53
C VAL A 182 26.67 41.61 -11.39
N ASN A 183 27.24 42.01 -12.53
CA ASN A 183 28.45 42.83 -12.56
C ASN A 183 28.17 44.32 -12.82
N ALA A 184 26.98 44.65 -13.33
CA ALA A 184 26.62 46.01 -13.69
C ALA A 184 25.10 46.17 -13.72
N ARG A 185 24.68 47.43 -13.63
CA ARG A 185 23.32 47.86 -13.95
C ARG A 185 22.97 47.52 -15.40
N ILE A 186 21.81 46.92 -15.64
CA ILE A 186 21.38 46.50 -16.98
C ILE A 186 20.22 47.38 -17.48
N GLU A 187 20.53 48.48 -18.15
CA GLU A 187 19.50 49.40 -18.65
C GLU A 187 18.76 48.89 -19.87
N SER A 188 19.36 47.96 -20.63
CA SER A 188 18.80 47.47 -21.91
C SER A 188 17.56 46.59 -21.75
N GLY A 189 17.30 46.09 -20.54
CA GLY A 189 16.31 45.05 -20.26
C GLY A 189 16.67 43.69 -20.85
N ALA A 190 17.88 43.51 -21.37
CA ALA A 190 18.32 42.23 -21.89
C ALA A 190 18.66 41.28 -20.73
N PHE A 191 18.36 40.00 -20.91
CA PHE A 191 18.76 38.95 -19.98
C PHE A 191 19.08 37.66 -20.74
N GLN A 192 19.81 36.78 -20.08
CA GLN A 192 20.15 35.46 -20.57
C GLN A 192 19.88 34.43 -19.47
N ILE A 193 19.32 33.28 -19.84
CA ILE A 193 19.11 32.12 -18.98
C ILE A 193 19.94 30.97 -19.54
N SER A 194 20.93 30.54 -18.78
CA SER A 194 21.74 29.36 -19.05
C SER A 194 21.37 28.26 -18.05
N ALA A 195 21.09 27.06 -18.54
CA ALA A 195 20.76 25.91 -17.70
C ALA A 195 21.99 25.44 -16.91
N LEU A 196 21.80 25.13 -15.62
CA LEU A 196 22.74 24.31 -14.87
C LEU A 196 22.78 22.89 -15.47
N ARG A 197 23.94 22.22 -15.41
CA ARG A 197 24.18 20.92 -16.08
C ARG A 197 23.02 19.94 -15.83
N GLY A 198 22.44 19.40 -16.90
CA GLY A 198 21.36 18.40 -16.85
C GLY A 198 19.95 18.94 -17.08
N CYS A 199 19.72 20.26 -17.09
CA CYS A 199 18.41 20.81 -17.44
C CYS A 199 18.20 20.88 -18.96
N ASP A 200 17.04 20.41 -19.45
CA ASP A 200 16.66 20.55 -20.86
C ASP A 200 16.19 21.99 -21.15
N LEU A 201 17.11 22.78 -21.68
CA LEU A 201 16.87 24.19 -22.01
C LEU A 201 15.76 24.37 -23.05
N LYS A 202 15.53 23.39 -23.93
CA LYS A 202 14.45 23.45 -24.94
C LYS A 202 13.08 23.28 -24.28
N SER A 203 12.99 22.38 -23.30
CA SER A 203 11.79 22.22 -22.46
C SER A 203 11.50 23.50 -21.67
N ILE A 204 12.51 24.06 -21.00
CA ILE A 204 12.41 25.34 -20.26
C ILE A 204 11.91 26.47 -21.16
N TYR A 205 12.51 26.62 -22.34
CA TYR A 205 12.08 27.63 -23.32
C TYR A 205 10.59 27.46 -23.69
N THR A 206 10.16 26.22 -23.90
CA THR A 206 8.78 25.91 -24.26
C THR A 206 7.80 26.20 -23.12
N GLN A 207 8.19 25.93 -21.86
CA GLN A 207 7.39 26.25 -20.68
C GLN A 207 7.22 27.76 -20.51
N ILE A 208 8.31 28.53 -20.55
CA ILE A 208 8.26 30.01 -20.45
C ILE A 208 7.35 30.60 -21.54
N ARG A 209 7.40 30.05 -22.76
CA ARG A 209 6.55 30.52 -23.87
C ARG A 209 5.06 30.23 -23.72
N LYS A 210 4.68 29.24 -22.91
CA LYS A 210 3.26 28.93 -22.64
C LYS A 210 2.64 29.87 -21.62
N GLU A 211 3.46 30.39 -20.71
CA GLU A 211 3.01 31.28 -19.62
C GLU A 211 2.95 32.76 -20.05
N LYS A 212 3.86 33.17 -20.94
CA LYS A 212 3.89 34.52 -21.51
C LYS A 212 2.66 34.82 -22.38
#